data_AF-A0A482Z5R5-F1
#
_entry.id   AF-A0A482Z5R5-F1
#
_cell.length_a   1.000
_cell.length_b   1.000
_cell.length_c   1.000
_cell.angle_alpha   90.00
_cell.angle_beta   90.00
_cell.angle_gamma   90.00
#
_symmetry.space_group_name_H-M   'P 1'
#
loop_
_entity.id
_entity.type
_entity.pdbx_description
1 polymer ?
#
loop_
_entity_poly.entity_id
_entity_poly.type
_entity_poly.pdbx_seq_one_letter_code
_entity_poly.pdbx_strand_id
1 'polypeptide(L)' 'MIKIAISAAETSGDLIGSTLVQALKAQDGNLQIEGLCGNKMQQSGCKQRWDMSLVNVMGFTEVLKKLPSLL' A
#
# COMPACT_ATOMS: atom_id res chain seq x y z
N MET A 1 6.54 -20.84 3.14
CA MET A 1 5.50 -19.87 2.74
C MET A 1 6.15 -18.51 2.64
N ILE A 2 6.12 -17.88 1.46
CA ILE A 2 6.79 -16.60 1.21
C ILE A 2 5.83 -15.46 1.58
N LYS A 3 6.35 -14.45 2.27
CA LYS A 3 5.64 -13.22 2.59
C LYS A 3 6.32 -12.06 1.88
N ILE A 4 5.51 -11.22 1.22
CA ILE A 4 5.98 -10.04 0.50
C ILE A 4 5.31 -8.82 1.13
N ALA A 5 6.14 -7.88 1.59
CA ALA A 5 5.68 -6.55 1.99
C ALA A 5 5.74 -5.61 0.78
N ILE A 6 4.65 -4.90 0.49
CA ILE A 6 4.57 -3.93 -0.61
C ILE A 6 3.97 -2.61 -0.11
N SER A 7 4.46 -1.49 -0.65
CA SER A 7 3.98 -0.15 -0.28
C SER A 7 3.66 0.66 -1.54
N ALA A 8 2.46 1.22 -1.57
CA ALA A 8 2.04 2.19 -2.56
C ALA A 8 1.42 3.38 -1.82
N ALA A 9 2.08 4.53 -1.81
CA ALA A 9 1.62 5.70 -1.04
C ALA A 9 0.60 6.58 -1.81
N GLU A 10 0.43 6.36 -3.10
CA GLU A 10 -0.42 7.18 -3.99
C GLU A 10 -1.35 6.32 -4.84
N THR A 11 -2.42 6.94 -5.38
CA THR A 11 -3.40 6.27 -6.25
C THR A 11 -2.77 5.62 -7.49
N SER A 12 -1.75 6.25 -8.08
CA SER A 12 -0.98 5.71 -9.20
C SER A 12 -0.24 4.43 -8.79
N GLY A 13 0.39 4.45 -7.61
CA GLY A 13 1.04 3.28 -7.01
C GLY A 13 0.06 2.15 -6.71
N ASP A 14 -1.14 2.46 -6.20
CA ASP A 14 -2.19 1.47 -5.93
C ASP A 14 -2.64 0.76 -7.22
N LEU A 15 -2.77 1.50 -8.32
CA LEU A 15 -3.09 0.91 -9.62
C LEU A 15 -2.02 -0.08 -10.08
N ILE A 16 -0.74 0.32 -10.08
CA ILE A 16 0.37 -0.54 -10.52
C ILE A 16 0.53 -1.74 -9.58
N GLY A 17 0.49 -1.49 -8.26
CA GLY A 17 0.58 -2.51 -7.23
C GLY A 17 -0.53 -3.55 -7.35
N SER A 18 -1.76 -3.14 -7.71
CA SER A 18 -2.87 -4.06 -7.86
C SER A 18 -2.65 -5.10 -8.97
N THR A 19 -2.05 -4.69 -10.09
CA THR A 19 -1.69 -5.57 -11.21
C THR A 19 -0.55 -6.50 -10.83
N LEU A 20 0.46 -6.00 -10.10
CA LEU A 20 1.56 -6.82 -9.59
C LEU A 20 1.07 -7.90 -8.62
N VAL A 21 0.18 -7.55 -7.68
CA VAL A 21 -0.42 -8.50 -6.73
C VAL A 21 -1.18 -9.61 -7.46
N GLN A 22 -1.98 -9.26 -8.47
CA GLN A 22 -2.70 -10.25 -9.29
C GLN A 22 -1.74 -11.19 -10.01
N ALA A 23 -0.71 -10.65 -10.68
CA ALA A 23 0.26 -11.45 -11.41
C ALA A 23 1.04 -12.41 -10.50
N LEU A 24 1.44 -11.95 -9.30
CA LEU A 24 2.13 -12.79 -8.32
C LEU A 24 1.23 -13.91 -7.81
N LYS A 25 -0.01 -13.61 -7.44
CA LYS A 25 -0.96 -14.62 -6.96
C LYS A 25 -1.37 -15.62 -8.04
N ALA A 26 -1.38 -15.21 -9.31
CA ALA A 26 -1.60 -16.13 -10.43
C ALA A 26 -0.45 -17.13 -10.60
N GLN A 27 0.77 -16.77 -10.21
CA GLN A 27 1.93 -17.68 -10.23
C GLN A 27 1.97 -18.60 -9.00
N ASP A 28 1.66 -18.06 -7.82
CA ASP A 28 1.55 -18.83 -6.58
C ASP A 28 0.44 -18.27 -5.68
N GLY A 29 -0.67 -19.01 -5.60
CA GLY A 29 -1.82 -18.64 -4.77
C GLY A 29 -1.56 -18.68 -3.26
N ASN A 30 -0.45 -19.27 -2.81
CA ASN A 30 -0.07 -19.32 -1.40
C ASN A 30 0.74 -18.11 -0.93
N LEU A 31 1.07 -17.17 -1.84
CA LEU A 31 1.77 -15.95 -1.47
C LEU A 31 0.91 -15.09 -0.54
N GLN A 32 1.51 -14.70 0.58
CA GLN A 32 0.93 -13.69 1.46
C GLN A 32 1.55 -12.35 1.12
N ILE A 33 0.72 -11.46 0.59
CA ILE A 33 1.12 -10.11 0.23
C ILE A 33 0.44 -9.16 1.20
N GLU A 34 1.21 -8.32 1.87
CA GLU A 34 0.72 -7.35 2.85
C GLU A 34 1.43 -6.00 2.71
N GLY A 35 0.80 -4.93 3.19
CA GLY A 35 1.49 -3.67 3.38
C GLY A 35 0.62 -2.42 3.27
N LEU A 36 1.19 -1.36 2.69
CA LEU A 36 0.52 -0.06 2.53
C LEU A 36 -0.19 -0.09 1.18
N CYS A 37 -1.46 -0.48 1.22
CA CYS A 37 -2.25 -0.85 0.05
C CYS A 37 -3.49 0.03 -0.05
N GLY A 38 -3.68 0.65 -1.22
CA GLY A 38 -4.94 1.32 -1.54
C GLY A 38 -6.05 0.31 -1.87
N ASN A 39 -7.20 0.83 -2.30
CA ASN A 39 -8.38 0.01 -2.52
C ASN A 39 -8.18 -1.06 -3.59
N LYS A 40 -7.43 -0.76 -4.67
CA LYS A 40 -7.22 -1.70 -5.78
C LYS A 40 -6.30 -2.84 -5.37
N MET A 41 -5.21 -2.55 -4.67
CA MET A 41 -4.32 -3.58 -4.15
C MET A 41 -5.04 -4.50 -3.16
N GLN A 42 -5.90 -3.95 -2.31
CA GLN A 42 -6.71 -4.74 -1.38
C GLN A 42 -7.66 -5.69 -2.12
N GLN A 43 -8.35 -5.21 -3.15
CA GLN A 43 -9.21 -6.03 -4.00
C GLN A 43 -8.44 -7.12 -4.75
N SER A 44 -7.20 -6.86 -5.15
CA SER A 44 -6.29 -7.89 -5.70
C SER A 44 -5.80 -8.92 -4.67
N GLY A 45 -6.07 -8.71 -3.39
CA GLY A 45 -5.72 -9.62 -2.31
C GLY A 45 -4.40 -9.28 -1.59
N CYS A 46 -3.93 -8.02 -1.65
CA CYS A 46 -3.00 -7.48 -0.67
C CYS A 46 -3.73 -7.25 0.66
N LYS A 47 -3.17 -7.73 1.77
CA LYS A 47 -3.68 -7.39 3.10
C LYS A 47 -3.14 -6.02 3.54
N GLN A 48 -4.03 -5.09 3.86
CA GLN A 48 -3.63 -3.82 4.43
C GLN A 48 -3.04 -4.02 5.84
N ARG A 49 -1.81 -3.55 6.05
CA ARG A 49 -1.10 -3.55 7.34
C ARG A 49 -0.97 -2.16 7.95
N TRP A 50 -0.90 -1.14 7.10
CA TRP A 50 -0.75 0.26 7.50
C TRP A 50 -1.81 1.12 6.83
N ASP A 51 -2.32 2.10 7.57
CA ASP A 51 -3.32 3.01 7.04
C ASP A 51 -2.67 4.05 6.12
N MET A 52 -3.09 4.04 4.85
CA MET A 52 -2.59 4.95 3.81
C MET A 52 -2.86 6.42 4.15
N SER A 53 -3.88 6.70 4.98
CA SER A 53 -4.23 8.05 5.46
C SER A 53 -3.20 8.62 6.45
N LEU A 54 -2.36 7.78 7.05
CA LEU A 54 -1.30 8.23 7.97
C LEU A 54 -0.13 8.87 7.22
N VAL A 55 0.18 8.40 6.01
CA VAL A 55 1.31 8.89 5.19
C VAL A 55 0.92 9.85 4.08
N ASN A 56 -0.35 9.86 3.64
CA ASN A 56 -0.80 10.85 2.67
C ASN A 56 -0.90 12.22 3.34
N VAL A 57 0.06 13.09 3.01
CA VAL A 57 0.06 14.51 3.36
C VAL A 57 0.30 15.26 2.07
N MET A 58 -0.72 15.94 1.56
CA MET A 58 -0.60 16.72 0.33
C MET A 58 -0.62 18.20 0.69
N GLY A 59 0.39 18.96 0.26
CA GLY A 59 0.47 20.40 0.51
C GLY A 59 1.35 20.79 1.70
N PHE A 60 2.03 21.94 1.55
CA PHE A 60 3.04 22.43 2.50
C PHE A 60 2.49 22.68 3.92
N THR A 61 1.25 23.15 4.02
CA THR A 61 0.59 23.45 5.30
C THR A 61 0.17 22.20 6.06
N GLU A 62 -0.25 21.14 5.37
CA GLU A 62 -0.59 19.86 5.98
C GLU A 62 0.66 19.10 6.45
N VAL A 63 1.78 19.22 5.73
CA VAL A 63 3.09 18.68 6.17
C VAL A 63 3.52 19.32 7.48
N LEU A 64 3.46 20.65 7.61
CA LEU A 64 3.81 21.36 8.85
C LEU A 64 2.95 20.93 10.05
N LYS A 65 1.65 20.66 9.82
CA LYS A 65 0.75 20.19 10.89
C LYS A 65 1.04 18.76 11.35
N LYS A 66 1.47 17.87 10.44
CA LYS A 66 1.79 16.48 10.77
C LYS A 66 3.22 16.27 11.28
N LEU A 67 4.14 17.20 11.01
CA LEU A 67 5.55 17.08 11.41
C LEU A 67 5.78 16.76 12.91
N PRO A 68 5.05 17.33 13.88
CA PRO A 68 5.23 17.01 15.31
C PRO A 68 4.82 15.59 15.69
N SER A 69 4.00 14.92 14.87
CA SER A 69 3.59 13.52 15.09
C SER A 69 4.54 12.51 14.42
N LEU A 70 5.48 13.01 13.59
CA LEU A 70 6.46 12.21 12.84
C LEU A 70 7.87 12.28 13.46
N LEU A 71 8.10 13.20 14.40
CA LEU A 71 9.32 13.35 15.21
C LEU A 71 9.09 12.78 16.62
#